data_AF-A0AAN0XXF2-F1
#
_entry.id   AF-A0AAN0XXF2-F1
#
_cell.length_a   1.000
_cell.length_b   1.000
_cell.length_c   1.000
_cell.angle_alpha   90.00
_cell.angle_beta   90.00
_cell.angle_gamma   90.00
#
_symmetry.space_group_name_H-M   'P 1'
#
loop_
_entity.id
_entity.type
_entity.pdbx_description
1 polymer ?
#
loop_
_entity_poly.entity_id
_entity_poly.type
_entity_poly.pdbx_seq_one_letter_code
_entity_poly.pdbx_strand_id
1 'polypeptide(L)'
;MKKKTLVLAIASCLLVACSDSDSPQVSTSKDVLEVKAIDGYLRNALVWLDINDNYQLDEGEPSARSGDSGLTSLDVSGIDNYQDYPVVVKAIKGETIDEDEPEKAITYDFVMSAPAGETNITPFTTLVKITMDTTGASKEEATAEVAELVGVPEEQLMTDYTEVDEVANKAANIVETGVLPETEEEAVEVSETENYLTETEEVTEVIAVVKELEADQVIITDGETYEAVEDEGDNDRDNDGYLDDNDAFPMDSSEWLDSDNDGVGDNSDVFPLDPSETIDTDEDGVGDNGDAFPSDPTETQDSDKDGVGDNGDAFPEDPSETKDTDDDGVGDNKDAFPKDGDETLDSDGDGVGDNGDAFPLDPEETLDTDGDGVGNNEDAFPENEDETHDFDNDGTGDNADTDDDNDTVADSDDNCPYVPNDAQKDFDNDGIGDACDTETLATFGDATFGSSKWL
;
A
#
# COMPACT_ATOMS: atom_id res chain seq x y z
N MET A 1 -24.07 5.19 66.56
CA MET A 1 -24.69 6.48 66.18
C MET A 1 -24.08 7.63 67.00
N LYS A 2 -23.58 8.65 66.28
CA LYS A 2 -23.00 9.95 66.71
C LYS A 2 -21.60 9.87 67.36
N LYS A 3 -20.59 10.67 66.99
CA LYS A 3 -20.34 11.68 65.93
C LYS A 3 -18.81 11.90 65.93
N LYS A 4 -18.19 12.11 64.76
CA LYS A 4 -16.80 12.56 64.53
C LYS A 4 -16.46 13.81 65.35
N THR A 5 -15.19 14.03 65.73
CA THR A 5 -14.42 15.26 65.40
C THR A 5 -12.92 15.09 65.68
N LEU A 6 -12.16 15.49 64.67
CA LEU A 6 -10.72 15.67 64.45
C LEU A 6 -10.00 16.56 65.49
N VAL A 7 -8.74 16.26 65.83
CA VAL A 7 -7.75 17.26 66.28
C VAL A 7 -6.40 16.96 65.62
N LEU A 8 -6.02 17.86 64.73
CA LEU A 8 -4.76 17.96 63.99
C LEU A 8 -3.72 18.67 64.87
N ALA A 9 -2.53 18.09 65.02
CA ALA A 9 -1.41 18.71 65.75
C ALA A 9 -0.43 19.34 64.75
N ILE A 10 -0.37 20.68 64.74
CA ILE A 10 0.57 21.48 63.95
C ILE A 10 1.79 21.76 64.82
N ALA A 11 2.97 21.30 64.37
CA ALA A 11 4.26 21.71 64.95
C ALA A 11 4.80 22.92 64.17
N SER A 12 4.94 24.04 64.89
CA SER A 12 5.54 25.29 64.42
C SER A 12 7.06 25.21 64.43
N CYS A 13 7.71 25.70 63.38
CA CYS A 13 9.07 26.21 63.45
C CYS A 13 9.12 27.61 62.79
N LEU A 14 9.71 28.57 63.49
CA LEU A 14 9.79 29.98 63.15
C LEU A 14 11.23 30.35 62.75
N LEU A 15 11.30 31.43 61.94
CA LEU A 15 12.41 32.37 61.64
C LEU A 15 13.09 32.15 60.26
N VAL A 16 13.33 33.15 59.39
CA VAL A 16 13.07 34.62 59.35
C VAL A 16 13.43 35.12 57.92
N ALA A 17 12.65 36.09 57.39
CA ALA A 17 12.97 37.18 56.43
C ALA A 17 13.69 36.88 55.10
N CYS A 18 13.48 37.55 53.96
CA CYS A 18 12.61 38.62 53.45
C CYS A 18 12.99 38.76 51.96
N SER A 19 12.05 38.73 51.02
CA SER A 19 11.99 39.63 49.84
C SER A 19 10.96 39.15 48.84
N ASP A 20 10.01 40.03 48.53
CA ASP A 20 8.97 39.92 47.51
C ASP A 20 9.49 39.40 46.17
N SER A 21 8.80 38.39 45.64
CA SER A 21 8.56 38.18 44.21
C SER A 21 7.33 37.27 44.13
N ASP A 22 6.18 37.91 44.03
CA ASP A 22 4.88 37.29 43.83
C ASP A 22 4.91 36.57 42.46
N SER A 23 4.94 35.25 42.49
CA SER A 23 4.68 34.38 41.35
C SER A 23 3.86 33.22 41.89
N PRO A 24 2.62 33.02 41.41
CA PRO A 24 1.86 31.85 41.82
C PRO A 24 2.60 30.63 41.28
N GLN A 25 3.29 29.92 42.17
CA GLN A 25 3.70 28.55 41.92
C GLN A 25 2.40 27.75 41.77
N VAL A 26 1.96 27.59 40.53
CA VAL A 26 0.95 26.62 40.15
C VAL A 26 1.57 25.26 40.46
N SER A 27 1.27 24.75 41.65
CA SER A 27 1.42 23.34 41.98
C SER A 27 0.38 22.60 41.14
N THR A 28 0.71 22.30 39.88
CA THR A 28 0.02 21.27 39.11
C THR A 28 0.25 19.96 39.86
N SER A 29 -0.78 19.42 40.51
CA SER A 29 -0.72 18.02 40.93
C SER A 29 -0.59 17.21 39.65
N LYS A 30 0.50 16.44 39.53
CA LYS A 30 0.56 15.43 38.49
C LYS A 30 -0.36 14.30 38.90
N ASP A 31 -1.26 13.92 38.01
CA ASP A 31 -2.03 12.69 38.17
C ASP A 31 -1.14 11.54 37.71
N VAL A 32 -0.96 10.54 38.56
CA VAL A 32 -0.01 9.44 38.36
C VAL A 32 -0.77 8.13 38.48
N LEU A 33 -0.56 7.24 37.51
CA LEU A 33 -1.02 5.85 37.55
C LEU A 33 0.15 4.96 37.95
N GLU A 34 0.03 4.26 39.08
CA GLU A 34 1.01 3.26 39.52
C GLU A 34 0.63 1.90 38.91
N VAL A 35 1.59 1.25 38.27
CA VAL A 35 1.43 -0.03 37.55
C VAL A 35 2.48 -1.01 38.03
N LYS A 36 2.15 -2.31 38.03
CA LYS A 36 3.06 -3.40 38.34
C LYS A 36 3.04 -4.45 37.22
N ALA A 37 4.18 -4.73 36.61
CA ALA A 37 4.39 -5.84 35.68
C ALA A 37 4.79 -7.11 36.45
N ILE A 38 3.99 -8.18 36.39
CA ILE A 38 4.12 -9.36 37.24
C ILE A 38 4.12 -10.64 36.40
N ASP A 39 5.32 -11.12 36.15
CA ASP A 39 5.71 -12.48 35.78
C ASP A 39 7.05 -12.68 36.48
N GLY A 40 7.04 -13.14 37.73
CA GLY A 40 8.21 -13.04 38.64
C GLY A 40 8.69 -11.62 39.01
N TYR A 41 7.92 -10.61 38.61
CA TYR A 41 8.26 -9.17 38.59
C TYR A 41 9.27 -8.78 37.52
N LEU A 42 8.77 -8.14 36.46
CA LEU A 42 9.59 -7.74 35.33
C LEU A 42 10.21 -6.37 35.56
N ARG A 43 11.53 -6.31 35.72
CA ARG A 43 12.30 -5.06 35.79
C ARG A 43 12.79 -4.67 34.40
N ASN A 44 12.76 -3.37 34.10
CA ASN A 44 13.18 -2.76 32.83
C ASN A 44 12.27 -3.05 31.61
N ALA A 45 11.10 -3.66 31.83
CA ALA A 45 10.06 -3.83 30.82
C ALA A 45 9.43 -2.49 30.43
N LEU A 46 9.01 -2.35 29.18
CA LEU A 46 8.32 -1.17 28.68
C LEU A 46 6.84 -1.26 29.07
N VAL A 47 6.29 -0.19 29.65
CA VAL A 47 4.90 -0.14 30.12
C VAL A 47 4.25 1.13 29.60
N TRP A 48 3.03 1.03 29.06
CA TRP A 48 2.27 2.20 28.60
C TRP A 48 0.77 2.04 28.79
N LEU A 49 0.09 3.19 28.82
CA LEU A 49 -1.35 3.27 28.78
C LEU A 49 -1.78 3.31 27.31
N ASP A 50 -2.42 2.25 26.85
CA ASP A 50 -2.89 2.11 25.46
C ASP A 50 -4.27 2.78 25.32
N ILE A 51 -4.28 3.97 24.72
CA ILE A 51 -5.44 4.86 24.68
C ILE A 51 -6.40 4.49 23.55
N ASN A 52 -5.89 3.94 22.46
CA ASN A 52 -6.67 3.59 21.28
C ASN A 52 -6.95 2.08 21.16
N ASP A 53 -6.47 1.28 22.12
CA ASP A 53 -6.69 -0.17 22.23
C ASP A 53 -6.15 -0.90 21.00
N ASN A 54 -4.94 -0.53 20.57
CA ASN A 54 -4.26 -1.10 19.40
C ASN A 54 -2.98 -1.87 19.75
N TYR A 55 -2.66 -2.05 21.03
CA TYR A 55 -1.45 -2.73 21.51
C TYR A 55 -0.12 -2.11 21.09
N GLN A 56 -0.11 -0.96 20.42
CA GLN A 56 1.11 -0.28 19.99
C GLN A 56 1.38 0.93 20.88
N LEU A 57 2.65 1.27 21.07
CA LEU A 57 3.01 2.50 21.78
C LEU A 57 2.96 3.69 20.83
N ASP A 58 1.95 4.54 20.98
CA ASP A 58 1.72 5.70 20.12
C ASP A 58 2.27 7.03 20.65
N GLU A 59 2.45 8.00 19.74
CA GLU A 59 2.85 9.36 20.13
C GLU A 59 1.76 10.02 21.01
N GLY A 60 2.10 10.25 22.28
CA GLY A 60 1.22 10.89 23.24
C GLY A 60 0.71 9.97 24.34
N GLU A 61 0.97 8.67 24.23
CA GLU A 61 0.66 7.71 25.28
C GLU A 61 1.69 7.77 26.42
N PRO A 62 1.25 7.86 27.68
CA PRO A 62 2.14 7.79 28.82
C PRO A 62 2.83 6.43 28.87
N SER A 63 4.16 6.46 28.86
CA SER A 63 4.98 5.26 28.97
C SER A 63 6.14 5.43 29.94
N ALA A 64 6.63 4.32 30.48
CA ALA A 64 7.78 4.26 31.36
C ALA A 64 8.39 2.85 31.37
N ARG A 65 9.62 2.72 31.87
CA ARG A 65 10.19 1.40 32.17
C ARG A 65 9.91 0.98 33.61
N SER A 66 9.63 -0.30 33.82
CA SER A 66 9.44 -0.86 35.16
C SER A 66 10.76 -0.88 35.96
N GLY A 67 10.65 -0.67 37.26
CA GLY A 67 11.75 -0.73 38.21
C GLY A 67 11.74 -2.02 39.03
N ASP A 68 12.36 -1.96 40.20
CA ASP A 68 12.40 -3.08 41.15
C ASP A 68 10.97 -3.54 41.50
N SER A 69 10.77 -4.85 41.62
CA SER A 69 9.46 -5.48 41.84
C SER A 69 8.42 -5.12 40.77
N GLY A 70 8.86 -4.84 39.54
CA GLY A 70 7.99 -4.56 38.39
C GLY A 70 7.23 -3.25 38.43
N LEU A 71 7.54 -2.36 39.39
CA LEU A 71 6.78 -1.14 39.63
C LEU A 71 7.15 -0.01 38.68
N THR A 72 6.14 0.72 38.19
CA THR A 72 6.33 1.96 37.44
C THR A 72 5.23 2.99 37.72
N SER A 73 5.44 4.20 37.20
CA SER A 73 4.51 5.34 37.35
C SER A 73 4.35 6.06 36.03
N LEU A 74 3.13 6.06 35.49
CA LEU A 74 2.77 6.75 34.26
C LEU A 74 2.23 8.14 34.58
N ASP A 75 2.74 9.17 33.89
CA ASP A 75 2.24 10.54 34.00
C ASP A 75 0.99 10.70 33.14
N VAL A 76 -0.17 10.46 33.75
CA VAL A 76 -1.49 10.56 33.10
C VAL A 76 -2.08 11.96 33.22
N SER A 77 -1.25 12.96 33.56
CA SER A 77 -1.68 14.35 33.67
C SER A 77 -2.20 14.86 32.33
N GLY A 78 -3.49 15.16 32.27
CA GLY A 78 -4.15 15.67 31.05
C GLY A 78 -4.87 14.60 30.25
N ILE A 79 -4.92 13.36 30.74
CA ILE A 79 -5.77 12.29 30.20
C ILE A 79 -6.99 12.16 31.09
N ASP A 80 -8.15 12.49 30.54
CA ASP A 80 -9.43 12.33 31.23
C ASP A 80 -9.81 10.84 31.24
N ASN A 81 -10.34 10.35 32.36
CA ASN A 81 -10.77 8.96 32.55
C ASN A 81 -9.72 7.91 32.15
N TYR A 82 -8.46 8.12 32.55
CA TYR A 82 -7.38 7.18 32.23
C TYR A 82 -7.64 5.73 32.69
N GLN A 83 -8.58 5.50 33.60
CA GLN A 83 -9.01 4.17 34.04
C GLN A 83 -9.87 3.42 33.01
N ASP A 84 -10.32 4.09 31.94
CA ASP A 84 -11.09 3.49 30.86
C ASP A 84 -10.20 2.87 29.78
N TYR A 85 -8.87 2.99 29.91
CA TYR A 85 -7.89 2.48 28.96
C TYR A 85 -7.12 1.27 29.54
N PRO A 86 -6.82 0.25 28.73
CA PRO A 86 -5.93 -0.84 29.11
C PRO A 86 -4.49 -0.36 29.32
N VAL A 87 -3.71 -1.22 29.98
CA VAL A 87 -2.27 -1.02 30.15
C VAL A 87 -1.57 -2.21 29.52
N VAL A 88 -0.52 -1.92 28.75
CA VAL A 88 0.28 -2.93 28.07
C VAL A 88 1.71 -2.89 28.64
N VAL A 89 2.31 -4.07 28.73
CA VAL A 89 3.68 -4.29 29.16
C VAL A 89 4.37 -5.12 28.07
N LYS A 90 5.48 -4.62 27.54
CA LYS A 90 6.40 -5.39 26.69
C LYS A 90 7.64 -5.76 27.46
N ALA A 91 7.85 -7.06 27.64
CA ALA A 91 9.10 -7.62 28.10
C ALA A 91 10.05 -7.70 26.89
N ILE A 92 11.26 -7.13 27.01
CA ILE A 92 12.19 -6.97 25.89
C ILE A 92 13.36 -7.94 26.08
N LYS A 93 13.57 -8.82 25.09
CA LYS A 93 14.68 -9.77 25.00
C LYS A 93 16.02 -9.08 25.26
N GLY A 94 16.81 -9.64 26.18
CA GLY A 94 18.13 -9.10 26.54
C GLY A 94 18.13 -7.79 27.33
N GLU A 95 16.98 -7.16 27.58
CA GLU A 95 16.85 -5.92 28.35
C GLU A 95 16.05 -6.08 29.64
N THR A 96 14.92 -6.79 29.58
CA THR A 96 14.05 -7.06 30.74
C THR A 96 14.66 -8.16 31.60
N ILE A 97 14.56 -7.99 32.92
CA ILE A 97 15.00 -8.96 33.90
C ILE A 97 13.79 -9.40 34.71
N ASP A 98 13.48 -10.68 34.68
CA ASP A 98 12.60 -11.31 35.66
C ASP A 98 13.34 -11.40 37.01
N GLU A 99 12.71 -10.96 38.11
CA GLU A 99 13.30 -11.04 39.44
C GLU A 99 13.31 -12.45 40.05
N ASP A 100 12.64 -13.42 39.44
CA ASP A 100 12.81 -14.85 39.74
C ASP A 100 14.21 -15.35 39.30
N GLU A 101 14.74 -14.82 38.19
CA GLU A 101 16.11 -15.03 37.71
C GLU A 101 16.92 -13.72 37.61
N PRO A 102 17.23 -13.05 38.73
CA PRO A 102 17.69 -11.66 38.73
C PRO A 102 19.11 -11.44 38.14
N GLU A 103 19.82 -12.53 37.85
CA GLU A 103 21.16 -12.50 37.24
C GLU A 103 21.14 -12.59 35.71
N LYS A 104 19.99 -12.89 35.11
CA LYS A 104 19.81 -13.03 33.66
C LYS A 104 18.75 -12.04 33.14
N ALA A 105 18.93 -11.61 31.89
CA ALA A 105 17.84 -11.01 31.15
C ALA A 105 17.04 -12.13 30.48
N ILE A 106 15.76 -11.88 30.22
CA ILE A 106 14.91 -12.83 29.49
C ILE A 106 15.46 -13.05 28.07
N THR A 107 15.22 -14.23 27.53
CA THR A 107 15.77 -14.70 26.24
C THR A 107 14.82 -14.55 25.06
N TYR A 108 13.56 -14.21 25.31
CA TYR A 108 12.51 -13.97 24.32
C TYR A 108 11.71 -12.72 24.69
N ASP A 109 11.02 -12.15 23.70
CA ASP A 109 10.10 -11.02 23.88
C ASP A 109 8.70 -11.56 24.27
N PHE A 110 7.92 -10.77 25.01
CA PHE A 110 6.49 -11.05 25.19
C PHE A 110 5.71 -9.82 25.61
N VAL A 111 4.43 -9.81 25.25
CA VAL A 111 3.47 -8.73 25.52
C VAL A 111 2.41 -9.22 26.49
N MET A 112 2.28 -8.49 27.59
CA MET A 112 1.20 -8.64 28.56
C MET A 112 0.29 -7.42 28.52
N SER A 113 -0.98 -7.64 28.83
CA SER A 113 -1.97 -6.58 28.94
C SER A 113 -2.88 -6.79 30.13
N ALA A 114 -3.58 -5.74 30.53
CA ALA A 114 -4.63 -5.83 31.52
C ALA A 114 -5.87 -5.05 31.07
N PRO A 115 -7.09 -5.56 31.34
CA PRO A 115 -8.32 -4.82 31.08
C PRO A 115 -8.32 -3.45 31.75
N ALA A 116 -9.06 -2.51 31.16
CA ALA A 116 -9.18 -1.14 31.65
C ALA A 116 -9.43 -1.05 33.17
N GLY A 117 -8.61 -0.22 33.83
CA GLY A 117 -8.69 0.07 35.26
C GLY A 117 -7.93 -0.89 36.17
N GLU A 118 -7.34 -1.96 35.63
CA GLU A 118 -6.40 -2.82 36.36
C GLU A 118 -4.99 -2.22 36.40
N THR A 119 -4.24 -2.57 37.45
CA THR A 119 -2.88 -2.02 37.70
C THR A 119 -1.82 -3.08 37.90
N ASN A 120 -2.22 -4.35 38.05
CA ASN A 120 -1.34 -5.51 37.98
C ASN A 120 -1.48 -6.07 36.57
N ILE A 121 -0.40 -6.08 35.82
CA ILE A 121 -0.36 -6.58 34.45
C ILE A 121 0.42 -7.88 34.53
N THR A 122 -0.28 -8.97 34.24
CA THR A 122 0.18 -10.32 34.49
C THR A 122 -0.22 -11.27 33.35
N PRO A 123 0.34 -12.48 33.26
CA PRO A 123 -0.09 -13.46 32.26
C PRO A 123 -1.60 -13.71 32.34
N PHE A 124 -2.15 -13.83 33.55
CA PHE A 124 -3.59 -14.02 33.75
C PHE A 124 -4.45 -12.82 33.35
N THR A 125 -4.02 -11.58 33.65
CA THR A 125 -4.80 -10.41 33.19
C THR A 125 -4.77 -10.30 31.67
N THR A 126 -3.69 -10.77 31.05
CA THR A 126 -3.52 -10.82 29.59
C THR A 126 -4.49 -11.82 28.98
N LEU A 127 -4.56 -13.05 29.50
CA LEU A 127 -5.56 -14.04 29.07
C LEU A 127 -6.99 -13.52 29.21
N VAL A 128 -7.28 -12.74 30.26
CA VAL A 128 -8.60 -12.12 30.42
C VAL A 128 -8.84 -11.03 29.38
N LYS A 129 -7.85 -10.19 29.08
CA LYS A 129 -7.97 -9.18 28.01
C LYS A 129 -8.16 -9.84 26.64
N ILE A 130 -7.36 -10.86 26.31
CA ILE A 130 -7.52 -11.66 25.08
C ILE A 130 -8.93 -12.25 25.00
N THR A 131 -9.42 -12.84 26.09
CA THR A 131 -10.80 -13.37 26.12
C THR A 131 -11.84 -12.28 25.89
N MET A 132 -11.66 -11.09 26.47
CA MET A 132 -12.57 -9.95 26.25
C MET A 132 -12.59 -9.52 24.77
N ASP A 133 -11.43 -9.42 24.14
CA ASP A 133 -11.31 -8.95 22.76
C ASP A 133 -11.87 -9.97 21.76
N THR A 134 -11.49 -11.24 21.94
CA THR A 134 -11.80 -12.32 20.99
C THR A 134 -13.23 -12.86 21.10
N THR A 135 -13.91 -12.62 22.23
CA THR A 135 -15.30 -13.09 22.46
C THR A 135 -16.31 -11.96 22.64
N GLY A 136 -15.85 -10.74 22.95
CA GLY A 136 -16.69 -9.61 23.35
C GLY A 136 -17.29 -9.74 24.76
N ALA A 137 -16.77 -10.65 25.59
CA ALA A 137 -17.22 -10.85 26.98
C ALA A 137 -16.94 -9.62 27.86
N SER A 138 -17.76 -9.42 28.89
CA SER A 138 -17.43 -8.46 29.94
C SER A 138 -16.23 -8.93 30.77
N LYS A 139 -15.53 -8.01 31.46
CA LYS A 139 -14.40 -8.35 32.32
C LYS A 139 -14.75 -9.44 33.33
N GLU A 140 -15.93 -9.37 33.94
CA GLU A 140 -16.39 -10.37 34.91
C GLU A 140 -16.63 -11.74 34.27
N GLU A 141 -17.18 -11.80 33.06
CA GLU A 141 -17.39 -13.06 32.33
C GLU A 141 -16.06 -13.67 31.89
N ALA A 142 -15.19 -12.86 31.29
CA ALA A 142 -13.86 -13.28 30.86
C ALA A 142 -12.97 -13.75 32.02
N THR A 143 -13.05 -13.09 33.18
CA THR A 143 -12.33 -13.53 34.40
C THR A 143 -12.80 -14.92 34.85
N ALA A 144 -14.12 -15.17 34.86
CA ALA A 144 -14.66 -16.46 35.26
C ALA A 144 -14.30 -17.58 34.27
N GLU A 145 -14.27 -17.27 32.98
CA GLU A 145 -13.88 -18.20 31.93
C GLU A 145 -12.40 -18.58 32.03
N VAL A 146 -11.50 -17.59 32.09
CA VAL A 146 -10.06 -17.83 32.26
C VAL A 146 -9.78 -18.62 33.54
N ALA A 147 -10.47 -18.33 34.64
CA ALA A 147 -10.31 -19.07 35.90
C ALA A 147 -10.62 -20.56 35.73
N GLU A 148 -11.66 -20.90 34.96
CA GLU A 148 -12.00 -22.29 34.64
C GLU A 148 -10.99 -22.93 33.69
N LEU A 149 -10.51 -22.18 32.69
CA LEU A 149 -9.53 -22.64 31.71
C LEU A 149 -8.21 -23.02 32.37
N VAL A 150 -7.61 -22.11 33.16
CA VAL A 150 -6.29 -22.32 33.76
C VAL A 150 -6.33 -23.02 35.13
N GLY A 151 -7.51 -23.27 35.68
CA GLY A 151 -7.67 -23.93 36.98
C GLY A 151 -7.26 -23.06 38.17
N VAL A 152 -7.26 -21.74 38.03
CA VAL A 152 -6.88 -20.78 39.07
C VAL A 152 -8.13 -20.11 39.65
N PRO A 153 -8.26 -19.95 40.98
CA PRO A 153 -9.36 -19.21 41.58
C PRO A 153 -9.52 -17.79 41.02
N GLU A 154 -10.75 -17.38 40.70
CA GLU A 154 -11.06 -16.04 40.15
C GLU A 154 -10.44 -14.90 40.98
N GLU A 155 -10.42 -15.03 42.31
CA GLU A 155 -9.85 -14.02 43.20
C GLU A 155 -8.33 -13.85 43.10
N GLN A 156 -7.63 -14.72 42.37
CA GLN A 156 -6.17 -14.70 42.19
C GLN A 156 -5.73 -14.16 40.83
N LEU A 157 -6.57 -14.22 39.78
CA LEU A 157 -6.20 -13.83 38.41
C LEU A 157 -5.79 -12.36 38.27
N MET A 158 -6.51 -11.45 38.94
CA MET A 158 -6.27 -9.99 38.86
C MET A 158 -5.35 -9.46 39.97
N THR A 159 -4.65 -10.36 40.66
CA THR A 159 -3.85 -10.02 41.85
C THR A 159 -2.37 -10.27 41.62
N ASP A 160 -1.58 -9.80 42.58
CA ASP A 160 -0.18 -10.19 42.71
C ASP A 160 -0.13 -11.62 43.27
N TYR A 161 0.04 -12.60 42.38
CA TYR A 161 -0.06 -14.04 42.69
C TYR A 161 1.27 -14.66 43.17
N THR A 162 2.37 -13.91 43.19
CA THR A 162 3.74 -14.43 43.40
C THR A 162 3.96 -15.15 44.73
N GLU A 163 3.09 -14.93 45.72
CA GLU A 163 3.12 -15.61 47.03
C GLU A 163 2.39 -16.97 47.04
N VAL A 164 1.87 -17.42 45.88
CA VAL A 164 1.12 -18.67 45.73
C VAL A 164 1.85 -19.55 44.71
N ASP A 165 2.74 -20.41 45.19
CA ASP A 165 3.67 -21.23 44.38
C ASP A 165 3.01 -21.89 43.16
N GLU A 166 1.86 -22.54 43.34
CA GLU A 166 1.12 -23.21 42.24
C GLU A 166 0.64 -22.23 41.16
N VAL A 167 0.15 -21.06 41.56
CA VAL A 167 -0.38 -20.04 40.63
C VAL A 167 0.76 -19.32 39.93
N ALA A 168 1.85 -19.06 40.64
CA ALA A 168 3.08 -18.54 40.05
C ALA A 168 3.66 -19.51 39.01
N ASN A 169 3.70 -20.81 39.32
CA ASN A 169 4.20 -21.82 38.37
C ASN A 169 3.35 -21.88 37.08
N LYS A 170 2.01 -21.83 37.21
CA LYS A 170 1.11 -21.77 36.05
C LYS A 170 1.33 -20.50 35.22
N ALA A 171 1.54 -19.35 35.86
CA ALA A 171 1.81 -18.09 35.16
C ALA A 171 3.11 -18.14 34.36
N ALA A 172 4.20 -18.61 34.98
CA ALA A 172 5.50 -18.76 34.31
C ALA A 172 5.40 -19.69 33.09
N ASN A 173 4.75 -20.85 33.25
CA ASN A 173 4.59 -21.78 32.13
C ASN A 173 3.69 -21.22 31.01
N ILE A 174 2.71 -20.35 31.31
CA ILE A 174 1.91 -19.65 30.27
C ILE A 174 2.81 -18.75 29.41
N VAL A 175 3.76 -18.05 30.02
CA VAL A 175 4.71 -17.19 29.32
C VAL A 175 5.68 -18.04 28.49
N GLU A 176 6.27 -19.07 29.10
CA GLU A 176 7.31 -19.89 28.47
C GLU A 176 6.80 -20.74 27.31
N THR A 177 5.50 -21.07 27.29
CA THR A 177 4.87 -21.90 26.23
C THR A 177 4.36 -21.10 25.03
N GLY A 178 4.66 -19.80 24.95
CA GLY A 178 4.24 -18.98 23.80
C GLY A 178 2.74 -18.72 23.72
N VAL A 179 1.97 -18.94 24.80
CA VAL A 179 0.52 -18.66 24.78
C VAL A 179 0.25 -17.15 24.69
N LEU A 180 1.16 -16.34 25.21
CA LEU A 180 1.08 -14.88 25.14
C LEU A 180 1.74 -14.39 23.85
N PRO A 181 1.25 -13.29 23.26
CA PRO A 181 1.88 -12.71 22.08
C PRO A 181 3.33 -12.28 22.37
N GLU A 182 4.24 -12.50 21.45
CA GLU A 182 5.65 -12.11 21.53
C GLU A 182 5.85 -10.64 21.15
N THR A 183 5.05 -10.15 20.20
CA THR A 183 5.14 -8.80 19.63
C THR A 183 3.84 -8.01 19.75
N GLU A 184 3.91 -6.69 19.57
CA GLU A 184 2.73 -5.82 19.50
C GLU A 184 1.85 -6.18 18.30
N GLU A 185 2.46 -6.51 17.16
CA GLU A 185 1.77 -6.95 15.95
C GLU A 185 1.00 -8.25 16.19
N GLU A 186 1.64 -9.25 16.79
CA GLU A 186 1.00 -10.51 17.16
C GLU A 186 -0.12 -10.29 18.20
N ALA A 187 0.07 -9.36 19.14
CA ALA A 187 -0.98 -9.03 20.10
C ALA A 187 -2.26 -8.50 19.41
N VAL A 188 -2.11 -7.76 18.31
CA VAL A 188 -3.23 -7.35 17.46
C VAL A 188 -3.86 -8.58 16.78
N GLU A 189 -3.07 -9.44 16.14
CA GLU A 189 -3.57 -10.64 15.46
C GLU A 189 -4.32 -11.59 16.41
N VAL A 190 -3.77 -11.82 17.61
CA VAL A 190 -4.39 -12.61 18.68
C VAL A 190 -5.71 -11.98 19.12
N SER A 191 -5.77 -10.65 19.26
CA SER A 191 -7.00 -9.95 19.64
C SER A 191 -8.11 -10.02 18.59
N GLU A 192 -7.75 -10.17 17.31
CA GLU A 192 -8.67 -10.32 16.18
C GLU A 192 -9.07 -11.78 15.90
N THR A 193 -8.37 -12.75 16.49
CA THR A 193 -8.62 -14.18 16.32
C THR A 193 -9.79 -14.64 17.19
N GLU A 194 -10.94 -14.94 16.58
CA GLU A 194 -12.15 -15.36 17.31
C GLU A 194 -11.85 -16.56 18.25
N ASN A 195 -12.22 -16.41 19.53
CA ASN A 195 -12.09 -17.44 20.56
C ASN A 195 -10.67 -18.04 20.73
N TYR A 196 -9.61 -17.27 20.51
CA TYR A 196 -8.19 -17.69 20.53
C TYR A 196 -7.85 -18.78 21.57
N LEU A 197 -8.15 -18.57 22.86
CA LEU A 197 -7.81 -19.52 23.94
C LEU A 197 -8.57 -20.86 23.89
N THR A 198 -9.62 -20.96 23.08
CA THR A 198 -10.52 -22.13 23.04
C THR A 198 -10.67 -22.76 21.65
N GLU A 199 -10.20 -22.07 20.59
CA GLU A 199 -10.28 -22.55 19.20
C GLU A 199 -8.92 -22.69 18.50
N THR A 200 -7.85 -22.09 19.02
CA THR A 200 -6.49 -22.31 18.50
C THR A 200 -5.93 -23.64 19.02
N GLU A 201 -5.68 -24.60 18.12
CA GLU A 201 -5.33 -26.00 18.47
C GLU A 201 -4.18 -26.07 19.49
N GLU A 202 -3.03 -25.47 19.16
CA GLU A 202 -1.84 -25.43 20.03
C GLU A 202 -2.12 -24.81 21.41
N VAL A 203 -2.71 -23.62 21.43
CA VAL A 203 -3.07 -22.90 22.68
C VAL A 203 -4.03 -23.73 23.53
N THR A 204 -5.01 -24.41 22.94
CA THR A 204 -5.95 -25.25 23.70
C THR A 204 -5.29 -26.46 24.34
N GLU A 205 -4.29 -27.05 23.68
CA GLU A 205 -3.51 -28.15 24.24
C GLU A 205 -2.67 -27.67 25.42
N VAL A 206 -1.94 -26.56 25.25
CA VAL A 206 -1.15 -25.95 26.32
C VAL A 206 -2.02 -25.59 27.52
N ILE A 207 -3.13 -24.87 27.32
CA ILE A 207 -4.04 -24.47 28.41
C ILE A 207 -4.61 -25.69 29.15
N ALA A 208 -4.89 -26.78 28.44
CA ALA A 208 -5.35 -28.02 29.08
C ALA A 208 -4.29 -28.64 29.99
N VAL A 209 -3.01 -28.57 29.62
CA VAL A 209 -1.88 -29.01 30.45
C VAL A 209 -1.66 -28.05 31.62
N VAL A 210 -1.65 -26.74 31.38
CA VAL A 210 -1.53 -25.69 32.41
C VAL A 210 -2.58 -25.86 33.50
N LYS A 211 -3.83 -26.22 33.14
CA LYS A 211 -4.92 -26.43 34.09
C LYS A 211 -4.59 -27.44 35.19
N GLU A 212 -3.98 -28.56 34.81
CA GLU A 212 -3.66 -29.67 35.71
C GLU A 212 -2.21 -29.61 36.23
N LEU A 213 -1.44 -28.58 35.85
CA LEU A 213 -0.05 -28.38 36.25
C LEU A 213 0.08 -28.20 37.77
N GLU A 214 0.93 -29.01 38.40
CA GLU A 214 1.27 -28.91 39.83
C GLU A 214 2.49 -28.00 40.04
N ALA A 215 2.78 -27.61 41.29
CA ALA A 215 3.81 -26.62 41.61
C ALA A 215 5.27 -27.05 41.36
N ASP A 216 5.54 -28.34 41.15
CA ASP A 216 6.88 -28.92 40.90
C ASP A 216 7.04 -29.52 39.51
N GLN A 217 6.16 -29.12 38.58
CA GLN A 217 6.17 -29.58 37.19
C GLN A 217 6.43 -28.44 36.22
N VAL A 218 7.02 -28.78 35.08
CA VAL A 218 7.18 -27.91 33.90
C VAL A 218 6.50 -28.54 32.69
N ILE A 219 6.18 -27.72 31.70
CA ILE A 219 5.66 -28.17 30.41
C ILE A 219 6.83 -28.39 29.45
N ILE A 220 6.88 -29.59 28.86
CA ILE A 220 7.78 -29.94 27.75
C ILE A 220 6.95 -30.32 26.52
N THR A 221 7.59 -30.26 25.35
CA THR A 221 7.00 -30.62 24.06
C THR A 221 7.95 -31.51 23.25
N ASP A 222 7.39 -32.24 22.29
CA ASP A 222 8.14 -32.96 21.25
C ASP A 222 7.82 -32.43 19.84
N GLY A 223 7.20 -31.24 19.77
CA GLY A 223 6.68 -30.64 18.55
C GLY A 223 5.33 -31.21 18.08
N GLU A 224 4.83 -32.28 18.71
CA GLU A 224 3.50 -32.84 18.42
C GLU A 224 2.56 -32.75 19.63
N THR A 225 3.08 -32.82 20.86
CA THR A 225 2.27 -32.84 22.08
C THR A 225 2.95 -32.16 23.27
N TYR A 226 2.13 -31.56 24.14
CA TYR A 226 2.58 -30.99 25.42
C TYR A 226 2.36 -31.95 26.59
N GLU A 227 3.35 -32.08 27.47
CA GLU A 227 3.22 -32.87 28.70
C GLU A 227 3.82 -32.18 29.94
N ALA A 228 3.16 -32.36 31.08
CA ALA A 228 3.66 -31.89 32.38
C ALA A 228 4.58 -32.95 33.00
N VAL A 229 5.85 -32.61 33.18
CA VAL A 229 6.89 -33.48 33.76
C VAL A 229 7.45 -32.89 35.04
N GLU A 230 8.02 -33.75 35.91
CA GLU A 230 8.75 -33.26 37.09
C GLU A 230 9.94 -32.42 36.61
N ASP A 231 10.13 -31.23 37.18
CA ASP A 231 11.28 -30.38 36.88
C ASP A 231 12.57 -31.02 37.40
N GLU A 232 13.28 -31.72 36.51
CA GLU A 232 14.60 -32.31 36.76
C GLU A 232 15.75 -31.35 36.41
N GLY A 233 15.44 -30.11 36.04
CA GLY A 233 16.41 -29.10 35.58
C GLY A 233 17.01 -29.41 34.20
N ASP A 234 16.25 -30.07 33.33
CA ASP A 234 16.58 -30.24 31.92
C ASP A 234 16.10 -28.96 31.20
N ASN A 235 17.00 -27.99 31.07
CA ASN A 235 16.72 -26.68 30.45
C ASN A 235 16.67 -26.80 28.91
N ASP A 236 15.96 -27.80 28.40
CA ASP A 236 15.78 -28.17 26.99
C ASP A 236 14.33 -28.68 26.87
N ARG A 237 13.39 -27.75 26.67
CA ARG A 237 11.97 -28.03 26.83
C ARG A 237 11.34 -28.75 25.65
N ASP A 238 11.87 -28.58 24.46
CA ASP A 238 11.38 -29.24 23.25
C ASP A 238 12.21 -30.48 22.87
N ASN A 239 13.26 -30.78 23.64
CA ASN A 239 14.16 -31.92 23.49
C ASN A 239 14.86 -31.98 22.12
N ASP A 240 15.10 -30.82 21.50
CA ASP A 240 15.77 -30.73 20.20
C ASP A 240 17.31 -30.83 20.31
N GLY A 241 17.82 -30.70 21.53
CA GLY A 241 19.23 -30.82 21.91
C GLY A 241 19.98 -29.49 22.05
N TYR A 242 19.30 -28.36 21.88
CA TYR A 242 19.73 -27.03 22.30
C TYR A 242 19.11 -26.69 23.65
N LEU A 243 19.79 -25.87 24.44
CA LEU A 243 19.28 -25.49 25.77
C LEU A 243 18.48 -24.21 25.60
N ASP A 244 17.36 -24.05 26.30
CA ASP A 244 16.46 -22.89 26.26
C ASP A 244 17.23 -21.54 26.30
N ASP A 245 18.29 -21.44 27.12
CA ASP A 245 19.13 -20.22 27.25
C ASP A 245 19.90 -19.85 25.95
N ASN A 246 20.09 -20.80 25.03
CA ASN A 246 20.77 -20.63 23.74
C ASN A 246 19.89 -21.07 22.56
N ASP A 247 18.60 -21.22 22.81
CA ASP A 247 17.60 -21.56 21.83
C ASP A 247 16.78 -20.31 21.50
N ALA A 248 16.62 -20.02 20.21
CA ALA A 248 15.77 -18.92 19.77
C ALA A 248 14.28 -19.27 19.88
N PHE A 249 13.92 -20.56 19.80
CA PHE A 249 12.55 -21.08 19.85
C PHE A 249 12.47 -22.27 20.83
N PRO A 250 12.54 -22.04 22.17
CA PRO A 250 12.62 -23.11 23.17
C PRO A 250 11.44 -24.10 23.24
N MET A 251 10.41 -23.91 22.41
CA MET A 251 9.20 -24.72 22.34
C MET A 251 8.97 -25.32 20.94
N ASP A 252 9.81 -25.00 19.96
CA ASP A 252 9.73 -25.54 18.61
C ASP A 252 10.96 -26.40 18.31
N SER A 253 10.80 -27.72 18.51
CA SER A 253 11.89 -28.67 18.26
C SER A 253 12.44 -28.71 16.83
N SER A 254 11.82 -27.98 15.90
CA SER A 254 12.28 -27.83 14.52
C SER A 254 13.08 -26.57 14.26
N GLU A 255 13.14 -25.63 15.20
CA GLU A 255 13.83 -24.35 15.07
C GLU A 255 14.66 -24.03 16.33
N TRP A 256 15.92 -23.65 16.17
CA TRP A 256 16.79 -23.32 17.32
C TRP A 256 17.60 -22.03 17.13
N LEU A 257 17.60 -21.49 15.90
CA LEU A 257 18.41 -20.36 15.50
C LEU A 257 17.57 -19.43 14.63
N ASP A 258 17.66 -18.14 14.95
CA ASP A 258 17.10 -17.04 14.19
C ASP A 258 18.27 -16.07 13.90
N SER A 259 18.80 -16.13 12.70
CA SER A 259 20.06 -15.49 12.32
C SER A 259 19.93 -13.98 12.12
N ASP A 260 18.77 -13.47 11.73
CA ASP A 260 18.53 -12.04 11.51
C ASP A 260 17.54 -11.38 12.47
N ASN A 261 16.93 -12.17 13.37
CA ASN A 261 15.99 -11.78 14.42
C ASN A 261 14.67 -11.23 13.88
N ASP A 262 14.12 -11.89 12.85
CA ASP A 262 12.80 -11.55 12.31
C ASP A 262 11.65 -12.40 12.87
N GLY A 263 11.97 -13.39 13.71
CA GLY A 263 11.00 -14.26 14.37
C GLY A 263 10.66 -15.53 13.59
N VAL A 264 11.27 -15.77 12.42
CA VAL A 264 11.17 -17.04 11.71
C VAL A 264 12.50 -17.80 11.83
N GLY A 265 12.43 -19.06 12.23
CA GLY A 265 13.63 -19.86 12.43
C GLY A 265 14.35 -20.21 11.12
N ASP A 266 15.68 -20.29 11.17
CA ASP A 266 16.58 -20.53 10.04
C ASP A 266 16.22 -21.79 9.21
N ASN A 267 15.52 -22.79 9.77
CA ASN A 267 15.15 -23.99 9.00
C ASN A 267 13.90 -23.79 8.16
N SER A 268 12.98 -22.93 8.59
CA SER A 268 11.73 -22.58 7.88
C SER A 268 11.88 -21.34 7.01
N ASP A 269 12.77 -20.43 7.40
CA ASP A 269 13.04 -19.19 6.66
C ASP A 269 13.78 -19.46 5.33
N VAL A 270 13.20 -18.99 4.22
CA VAL A 270 13.82 -19.08 2.89
C VAL A 270 14.98 -18.10 2.75
N PHE A 271 14.97 -16.99 3.50
CA PHE A 271 16.02 -15.97 3.53
C PHE A 271 16.56 -15.70 4.94
N PRO A 272 17.29 -16.65 5.58
CA PRO A 272 17.76 -16.59 6.99
C PRO A 272 18.72 -15.45 7.38
N LEU A 273 18.95 -14.48 6.50
CA LEU A 273 19.85 -13.34 6.74
C LEU A 273 19.23 -12.01 6.28
N ASP A 274 17.99 -12.03 5.77
CA ASP A 274 17.24 -10.86 5.37
C ASP A 274 15.94 -10.75 6.17
N PRO A 275 15.93 -9.93 7.25
CA PRO A 275 14.79 -9.87 8.18
C PRO A 275 13.56 -9.16 7.58
N SER A 276 13.52 -8.97 6.27
CA SER A 276 12.39 -8.39 5.53
C SER A 276 11.74 -9.38 4.58
N GLU A 277 12.26 -10.59 4.44
CA GLU A 277 11.77 -11.62 3.53
C GLU A 277 11.83 -12.98 4.24
N THR A 278 10.73 -13.72 4.28
CA THR A 278 10.71 -15.06 4.90
C THR A 278 10.18 -16.15 3.98
N ILE A 279 9.44 -15.75 2.94
CA ILE A 279 8.71 -16.62 2.02
C ILE A 279 9.09 -16.26 0.58
N ASP A 280 9.28 -17.28 -0.25
CA ASP A 280 9.43 -17.21 -1.71
C ASP A 280 8.42 -18.19 -2.31
N THR A 281 7.24 -17.67 -2.67
CA THR A 281 6.08 -18.49 -3.02
C THR A 281 6.27 -19.24 -4.34
N ASP A 282 7.04 -18.71 -5.30
CA ASP A 282 7.26 -19.32 -6.61
C ASP A 282 8.68 -19.85 -6.88
N GLU A 283 9.55 -19.76 -5.87
CA GLU A 283 10.90 -20.29 -5.84
C GLU A 283 11.83 -19.65 -6.90
N ASP A 284 11.62 -18.38 -7.23
CA ASP A 284 12.43 -17.67 -8.21
C ASP A 284 13.66 -16.95 -7.62
N GLY A 285 13.71 -16.87 -6.29
CA GLY A 285 14.79 -16.30 -5.51
C GLY A 285 14.63 -14.84 -5.11
N VAL A 286 13.48 -14.22 -5.38
CA VAL A 286 13.05 -12.94 -4.81
C VAL A 286 11.96 -13.21 -3.77
N GLY A 287 12.09 -12.64 -2.57
CA GLY A 287 11.09 -12.84 -1.53
C GLY A 287 9.77 -12.13 -1.84
N ASP A 288 8.67 -12.67 -1.32
CA ASP A 288 7.30 -12.23 -1.60
C ASP A 288 7.07 -10.74 -1.30
N ASN A 289 7.77 -10.13 -0.32
CA ASN A 289 7.58 -8.71 0.01
C ASN A 289 8.25 -7.79 -1.02
N GLY A 290 9.31 -8.28 -1.68
CA GLY A 290 10.09 -7.58 -2.70
C GLY A 290 9.67 -7.89 -4.13
N ASP A 291 8.88 -8.93 -4.33
CA ASP A 291 8.42 -9.39 -5.63
C ASP A 291 7.10 -8.71 -6.06
N ALA A 292 7.10 -8.11 -7.26
CA ALA A 292 5.89 -7.55 -7.86
C ALA A 292 4.88 -8.64 -8.31
N PHE A 293 5.35 -9.86 -8.58
CA PHE A 293 4.54 -11.00 -8.97
C PHE A 293 4.92 -12.28 -8.19
N PRO A 294 4.59 -12.37 -6.88
CA PRO A 294 5.00 -13.48 -5.99
C PRO A 294 4.50 -14.90 -6.33
N SER A 295 3.90 -15.09 -7.50
CA SER A 295 3.37 -16.38 -7.95
C SER A 295 3.70 -16.69 -9.41
N ASP A 296 4.50 -15.82 -10.06
CA ASP A 296 4.99 -15.99 -11.41
C ASP A 296 6.52 -15.97 -11.42
N PRO A 297 7.17 -17.16 -11.44
CA PRO A 297 8.64 -17.26 -11.30
C PRO A 297 9.39 -16.78 -12.54
N THR A 298 8.70 -16.14 -13.48
CA THR A 298 9.27 -15.53 -14.68
C THR A 298 9.23 -14.01 -14.64
N GLU A 299 8.61 -13.39 -13.63
CA GLU A 299 8.46 -11.94 -13.50
C GLU A 299 8.69 -11.52 -12.05
N THR A 300 9.67 -10.64 -11.81
CA THR A 300 9.96 -10.14 -10.44
C THR A 300 9.75 -8.64 -10.27
N GLN A 301 9.66 -7.92 -11.38
CA GLN A 301 9.68 -6.46 -11.44
C GLN A 301 8.57 -5.96 -12.35
N ASP A 302 7.97 -4.84 -11.95
CA ASP A 302 6.99 -4.05 -12.70
C ASP A 302 7.42 -2.59 -12.57
N SER A 303 8.29 -2.16 -13.48
CA SER A 303 9.02 -0.90 -13.38
C SER A 303 8.10 0.32 -13.52
N ASP A 304 7.04 0.23 -14.32
CA ASP A 304 6.09 1.32 -14.54
C ASP A 304 4.71 1.15 -13.87
N LYS A 305 4.46 -0.02 -13.27
CA LYS A 305 3.29 -0.34 -12.44
C LYS A 305 2.00 -0.47 -13.23
N ASP A 306 2.09 -0.99 -14.44
CA ASP A 306 0.92 -1.22 -15.29
C ASP A 306 0.32 -2.64 -15.15
N GLY A 307 1.02 -3.52 -14.43
CA GLY A 307 0.60 -4.88 -14.13
C GLY A 307 1.07 -5.94 -15.12
N VAL A 308 1.96 -5.59 -16.06
CA VAL A 308 2.73 -6.55 -16.86
C VAL A 308 4.19 -6.52 -16.38
N GLY A 309 4.76 -7.70 -16.13
CA GLY A 309 6.13 -7.78 -15.64
C GLY A 309 7.16 -7.39 -16.70
N ASP A 310 8.29 -6.86 -16.25
CA ASP A 310 9.35 -6.31 -17.11
C ASP A 310 9.89 -7.30 -18.15
N ASN A 311 9.84 -8.62 -17.91
CA ASN A 311 10.30 -9.62 -18.89
C ASN A 311 9.26 -9.89 -19.99
N GLY A 312 7.98 -9.66 -19.70
CA GLY A 312 6.83 -9.85 -20.58
C GLY A 312 6.36 -8.57 -21.26
N ASP A 313 6.85 -7.42 -20.81
CA ASP A 313 6.52 -6.10 -21.33
C ASP A 313 7.48 -5.65 -22.45
N ALA A 314 6.90 -5.25 -23.59
CA ALA A 314 7.66 -4.66 -24.69
C ALA A 314 8.15 -3.23 -24.36
N PHE A 315 7.48 -2.52 -23.45
CA PHE A 315 7.81 -1.17 -23.00
C PHE A 315 7.80 -1.03 -21.46
N PRO A 316 8.73 -1.67 -20.73
CA PRO A 316 8.74 -1.74 -19.24
C PRO A 316 8.78 -0.42 -18.46
N GLU A 317 8.81 0.72 -19.14
CA GLU A 317 8.93 2.05 -18.54
C GLU A 317 7.79 2.99 -19.01
N ASP A 318 6.86 2.50 -19.83
CA ASP A 318 5.71 3.24 -20.36
C ASP A 318 4.40 2.54 -19.98
N PRO A 319 3.72 2.96 -18.90
CA PRO A 319 2.56 2.27 -18.37
C PRO A 319 1.30 2.41 -19.25
N SER A 320 1.45 2.97 -20.45
CA SER A 320 0.41 3.06 -21.47
C SER A 320 0.63 2.11 -22.64
N GLU A 321 1.72 1.37 -22.70
CA GLU A 321 2.05 0.43 -23.78
C GLU A 321 2.65 -0.86 -23.21
N THR A 322 2.08 -2.02 -23.55
CA THR A 322 2.60 -3.33 -23.07
C THR A 322 3.05 -4.26 -24.19
N LYS A 323 2.69 -3.93 -25.43
CA LYS A 323 2.79 -4.82 -26.59
C LYS A 323 3.24 -4.05 -27.80
N ASP A 324 4.07 -4.71 -28.57
CA ASP A 324 4.51 -4.31 -29.90
C ASP A 324 4.29 -5.55 -30.80
N THR A 325 3.15 -5.62 -31.47
CA THR A 325 2.72 -6.86 -32.14
C THR A 325 3.52 -7.15 -33.41
N ASP A 326 4.10 -6.14 -34.07
CA ASP A 326 4.89 -6.27 -35.29
C ASP A 326 6.37 -5.87 -35.15
N ASP A 327 6.82 -5.57 -33.94
CA ASP A 327 8.20 -5.28 -33.55
C ASP A 327 8.78 -4.03 -34.26
N ASP A 328 7.95 -3.01 -34.49
CA ASP A 328 8.36 -1.78 -35.17
C ASP A 328 8.84 -0.65 -34.23
N GLY A 329 8.63 -0.83 -32.92
CA GLY A 329 9.02 0.07 -31.86
C GLY A 329 7.96 1.10 -31.44
N VAL A 330 6.74 1.03 -31.97
CA VAL A 330 5.57 1.79 -31.50
C VAL A 330 4.58 0.82 -30.86
N GLY A 331 4.18 1.11 -29.62
CA GLY A 331 3.25 0.23 -28.91
C GLY A 331 1.86 0.19 -29.54
N ASP A 332 1.22 -0.98 -29.42
CA ASP A 332 -0.09 -1.32 -30.01
C ASP A 332 -1.19 -0.27 -29.70
N ASN A 333 -1.14 0.46 -28.57
CA ASN A 333 -2.17 1.44 -28.24
C ASN A 333 -1.99 2.77 -28.98
N LYS A 334 -0.76 3.12 -29.34
CA LYS A 334 -0.41 4.33 -30.08
C LYS A 334 -0.33 4.09 -31.59
N ASP A 335 -0.02 2.87 -32.00
CA ASP A 335 0.11 2.51 -33.40
C ASP A 335 -1.25 2.46 -34.11
N ALA A 336 -1.37 3.19 -35.22
CA ALA A 336 -2.55 3.14 -36.09
C ALA A 336 -2.66 1.81 -36.85
N PHE A 337 -1.55 1.11 -37.08
CA PHE A 337 -1.47 -0.17 -37.78
C PHE A 337 -0.68 -1.24 -36.99
N PRO A 338 -1.17 -1.75 -35.83
CA PRO A 338 -0.45 -2.66 -34.92
C PRO A 338 -0.04 -4.05 -35.44
N LYS A 339 -0.05 -4.29 -36.74
CA LYS A 339 0.30 -5.57 -37.38
C LYS A 339 1.11 -5.38 -38.66
N ASP A 340 1.40 -4.13 -39.01
CA ASP A 340 2.11 -3.75 -40.21
C ASP A 340 3.29 -2.85 -39.84
N GLY A 341 4.41 -3.44 -39.44
CA GLY A 341 5.57 -2.68 -38.97
C GLY A 341 6.29 -1.81 -40.04
N ASP A 342 5.70 -1.67 -41.22
CA ASP A 342 6.08 -0.66 -42.21
C ASP A 342 5.23 0.64 -42.09
N GLU A 343 4.16 0.67 -41.27
CA GLU A 343 3.22 1.78 -41.10
C GLU A 343 2.88 2.03 -39.62
N THR A 344 2.96 3.28 -39.15
CA THR A 344 2.67 3.62 -37.72
C THR A 344 1.66 4.74 -37.52
N LEU A 345 1.43 5.54 -38.56
CA LEU A 345 0.65 6.78 -38.52
C LEU A 345 -0.37 6.78 -39.66
N ASP A 346 -1.54 7.34 -39.36
CA ASP A 346 -2.64 7.62 -40.29
C ASP A 346 -3.05 9.07 -40.01
N SER A 347 -2.37 10.01 -40.66
CA SER A 347 -2.41 11.43 -40.30
C SER A 347 -3.74 12.11 -40.64
N ASP A 348 -4.48 11.61 -41.62
CA ASP A 348 -5.81 12.13 -42.00
C ASP A 348 -6.99 11.18 -41.70
N GLY A 349 -6.70 9.93 -41.32
CA GLY A 349 -7.69 8.98 -40.82
C GLY A 349 -8.45 8.25 -41.91
N ASP A 350 -7.87 8.10 -43.10
CA ASP A 350 -8.53 7.45 -44.25
C ASP A 350 -8.29 5.92 -44.31
N GLY A 351 -7.37 5.43 -43.48
CA GLY A 351 -7.03 4.02 -43.34
C GLY A 351 -5.89 3.52 -44.22
N VAL A 352 -5.18 4.41 -44.93
CA VAL A 352 -3.87 4.15 -45.54
C VAL A 352 -2.78 4.78 -44.66
N GLY A 353 -1.70 4.04 -44.40
CA GLY A 353 -0.63 4.57 -43.57
C GLY A 353 0.20 5.63 -44.29
N ASP A 354 0.73 6.59 -43.52
CA ASP A 354 1.50 7.74 -44.03
C ASP A 354 2.66 7.34 -44.98
N ASN A 355 3.26 6.15 -44.85
CA ASN A 355 4.35 5.72 -45.74
C ASN A 355 3.85 5.18 -47.10
N GLY A 356 2.63 4.66 -47.12
CA GLY A 356 1.94 4.09 -48.29
C GLY A 356 1.01 5.08 -48.98
N ASP A 357 0.72 6.21 -48.36
CA ASP A 357 -0.14 7.27 -48.86
C ASP A 357 0.63 8.34 -49.65
N ALA A 358 0.19 8.63 -50.88
CA ALA A 358 0.72 9.71 -51.69
C ALA A 358 0.34 11.11 -51.14
N PHE A 359 -0.77 11.23 -50.42
CA PHE A 359 -1.27 12.47 -49.82
C PHE A 359 -1.65 12.29 -48.34
N PRO A 360 -0.69 12.10 -47.41
CA PRO A 360 -0.93 11.76 -45.99
C PRO A 360 -1.72 12.76 -45.13
N LEU A 361 -2.26 13.82 -45.71
CA LEU A 361 -3.02 14.86 -45.02
C LEU A 361 -4.36 15.16 -45.72
N ASP A 362 -4.69 14.42 -46.77
CA ASP A 362 -5.90 14.57 -47.57
C ASP A 362 -6.68 13.25 -47.59
N PRO A 363 -7.69 13.09 -46.71
CA PRO A 363 -8.39 11.82 -46.55
C PRO A 363 -9.27 11.45 -47.74
N GLU A 364 -9.34 12.32 -48.76
CA GLU A 364 -10.02 12.08 -50.02
C GLU A 364 -9.08 11.56 -51.13
N GLU A 365 -7.76 11.50 -50.93
CA GLU A 365 -6.77 11.10 -51.94
C GLU A 365 -5.67 10.19 -51.36
N THR A 366 -5.52 8.97 -51.88
CA THR A 366 -4.51 8.01 -51.37
C THR A 366 -3.43 7.63 -52.38
N LEU A 367 -3.69 7.89 -53.67
CA LEU A 367 -2.90 7.36 -54.78
C LEU A 367 -2.68 8.45 -55.82
N ASP A 368 -1.45 8.50 -56.31
CA ASP A 368 -0.99 9.31 -57.45
C ASP A 368 -0.27 8.34 -58.40
N THR A 369 -1.02 7.78 -59.36
CA THR A 369 -0.54 6.61 -60.11
C THR A 369 0.55 6.98 -61.13
N ASP A 370 0.46 8.16 -61.73
CA ASP A 370 1.42 8.65 -62.71
C ASP A 370 2.45 9.64 -62.12
N GLY A 371 2.23 10.14 -60.90
CA GLY A 371 3.20 10.91 -60.14
C GLY A 371 3.24 12.38 -60.50
N ASP A 372 2.15 12.94 -61.05
CA ASP A 372 2.10 14.36 -61.44
C ASP A 372 1.70 15.32 -60.30
N GLY A 373 1.29 14.75 -59.16
CA GLY A 373 0.95 15.47 -57.95
C GLY A 373 -0.53 15.83 -57.80
N VAL A 374 -1.41 15.39 -58.71
CA VAL A 374 -2.87 15.39 -58.54
C VAL A 374 -3.31 13.98 -58.15
N GLY A 375 -4.14 13.86 -57.11
CA GLY A 375 -4.61 12.56 -56.68
C GLY A 375 -5.57 11.92 -57.68
N ASN A 376 -5.57 10.59 -57.76
CA ASN A 376 -6.36 9.82 -58.71
C ASN A 376 -7.88 10.16 -58.67
N ASN A 377 -8.44 10.66 -57.57
CA ASN A 377 -9.87 10.99 -57.49
C ASN A 377 -10.20 12.38 -58.09
N GLU A 378 -9.26 13.33 -58.05
CA GLU A 378 -9.35 14.66 -58.66
C GLU A 378 -8.83 14.68 -60.10
N ASP A 379 -7.93 13.77 -60.47
CA ASP A 379 -7.33 13.69 -61.80
C ASP A 379 -8.28 13.09 -62.85
N ALA A 380 -8.53 13.84 -63.92
CA ALA A 380 -9.31 13.36 -65.08
C ALA A 380 -8.57 12.29 -65.90
N PHE A 381 -7.23 12.24 -65.84
CA PHE A 381 -6.38 11.27 -66.52
C PHE A 381 -5.33 10.61 -65.61
N PRO A 382 -5.74 9.78 -64.61
CA PRO A 382 -4.87 9.21 -63.56
C PRO A 382 -3.71 8.30 -63.98
N GLU A 383 -3.39 8.18 -65.26
CA GLU A 383 -2.32 7.32 -65.78
C GLU A 383 -1.44 8.08 -66.79
N ASN A 384 -1.57 9.39 -66.86
CA ASN A 384 -0.93 10.26 -67.82
C ASN A 384 -0.42 11.55 -67.15
N GLU A 385 0.85 11.52 -66.71
CA GLU A 385 1.54 12.62 -66.02
C GLU A 385 1.56 13.99 -66.76
N ASP A 386 1.15 14.01 -68.03
CA ASP A 386 1.09 15.21 -68.86
C ASP A 386 -0.32 15.85 -68.89
N GLU A 387 -1.36 15.28 -68.28
CA GLU A 387 -2.76 15.76 -68.35
C GLU A 387 -3.51 15.57 -67.03
N THR A 388 -4.10 16.64 -66.46
CA THR A 388 -4.87 16.53 -65.19
C THR A 388 -6.32 17.00 -65.27
N HIS A 389 -6.69 17.76 -66.32
CA HIS A 389 -8.00 18.40 -66.47
C HIS A 389 -8.60 18.08 -67.84
N ASP A 390 -9.93 17.96 -67.89
CA ASP A 390 -10.76 17.78 -69.09
C ASP A 390 -11.98 18.70 -68.92
N PHE A 391 -11.83 19.97 -69.29
CA PHE A 391 -12.79 21.00 -68.90
C PHE A 391 -14.17 20.77 -69.56
N ASP A 392 -14.20 20.33 -70.82
CA ASP A 392 -15.43 20.05 -71.55
C ASP A 392 -15.90 18.58 -71.48
N ASN A 393 -15.09 17.70 -70.86
CA ASN A 393 -15.34 16.28 -70.68
C ASN A 393 -15.46 15.51 -72.01
N ASP A 394 -14.69 15.91 -73.03
CA ASP A 394 -14.66 15.24 -74.33
C ASP A 394 -13.71 14.03 -74.40
N GLY A 395 -12.86 13.88 -73.37
CA GLY A 395 -11.89 12.81 -73.21
C GLY A 395 -10.50 13.13 -73.77
N THR A 396 -10.26 14.36 -74.22
CA THR A 396 -8.94 14.92 -74.52
C THR A 396 -8.55 15.83 -73.36
N GLY A 397 -7.32 15.70 -72.84
CA GLY A 397 -6.89 16.56 -71.75
C GLY A 397 -6.52 17.95 -72.23
N ASP A 398 -6.75 18.96 -71.40
CA ASP A 398 -6.59 20.39 -71.74
C ASP A 398 -5.17 20.73 -72.27
N ASN A 399 -4.10 19.99 -71.91
CA ASN A 399 -2.76 20.27 -72.46
C ASN A 399 -2.59 19.77 -73.91
N ALA A 400 -3.40 18.81 -74.35
CA ALA A 400 -3.43 18.26 -75.70
C ALA A 400 -4.61 18.73 -76.54
N ASP A 401 -5.68 19.21 -75.91
CA ASP A 401 -6.81 19.82 -76.58
C ASP A 401 -6.43 21.20 -77.15
N THR A 402 -7.23 21.68 -78.10
CA THR A 402 -7.07 22.97 -78.77
C THR A 402 -8.33 23.81 -78.70
N ASP A 403 -9.37 23.34 -78.00
CA ASP A 403 -10.71 23.94 -77.81
C ASP A 403 -11.27 23.42 -76.47
N ASP A 404 -10.66 23.81 -75.34
CA ASP A 404 -10.84 23.23 -73.99
C ASP A 404 -12.30 23.32 -73.46
N ASP A 405 -13.14 24.17 -74.05
CA ASP A 405 -14.54 24.34 -73.66
C ASP A 405 -15.56 23.95 -74.75
N ASN A 406 -15.07 23.44 -75.88
CA ASN A 406 -15.84 22.95 -77.02
C ASN A 406 -16.87 23.97 -77.57
N ASP A 407 -16.55 25.26 -77.51
CA ASP A 407 -17.41 26.35 -78.01
C ASP A 407 -17.22 26.66 -79.51
N THR A 408 -16.31 25.93 -80.17
CA THR A 408 -15.90 26.05 -81.58
C THR A 408 -14.82 27.11 -81.87
N VAL A 409 -14.32 27.81 -80.86
CA VAL A 409 -13.21 28.75 -80.94
C VAL A 409 -11.99 28.10 -80.28
N ALA A 410 -10.89 27.99 -81.04
CA ALA A 410 -9.68 27.36 -80.50
C ALA A 410 -9.02 28.23 -79.42
N ASP A 411 -8.43 27.66 -78.36
CA ASP A 411 -7.91 28.38 -77.18
C ASP A 411 -6.96 29.52 -77.54
N SER A 412 -6.16 29.33 -78.59
CA SER A 412 -5.21 30.34 -79.06
C SER A 412 -5.85 31.64 -79.57
N ASP A 413 -7.14 31.57 -79.93
CA ASP A 413 -7.98 32.67 -80.39
C ASP A 413 -9.14 32.95 -79.40
N ASP A 414 -9.21 32.26 -78.25
CA ASP A 414 -10.30 32.34 -77.28
C ASP A 414 -9.98 33.32 -76.12
N ASN A 415 -10.91 34.23 -75.82
CA ASN A 415 -10.80 35.15 -74.69
C ASN A 415 -11.37 34.59 -73.37
N CYS A 416 -11.96 33.41 -73.39
CA CYS A 416 -12.37 32.59 -72.25
C CYS A 416 -12.13 31.09 -72.53
N PRO A 417 -10.86 30.62 -72.58
CA PRO A 417 -10.54 29.24 -72.98
C PRO A 417 -11.25 28.12 -72.22
N TYR A 418 -11.70 28.39 -70.98
CA TYR A 418 -12.40 27.43 -70.13
C TYR A 418 -13.85 27.83 -69.86
N VAL A 419 -14.53 28.63 -70.69
CA VAL A 419 -15.94 29.01 -70.46
C VAL A 419 -16.64 29.25 -71.79
N PRO A 420 -17.56 28.36 -72.21
CA PRO A 420 -18.08 28.39 -73.57
C PRO A 420 -18.70 29.73 -73.96
N ASN A 421 -18.17 30.39 -74.98
CA ASN A 421 -18.56 31.73 -75.39
C ASN A 421 -18.33 32.07 -76.87
N ASP A 422 -18.89 31.29 -77.82
CA ASP A 422 -18.59 31.33 -79.28
C ASP A 422 -18.63 32.73 -79.95
N ALA A 423 -19.30 33.68 -79.30
CA ALA A 423 -19.42 35.07 -79.73
C ALA A 423 -18.21 35.96 -79.36
N GLN A 424 -17.27 35.49 -78.54
CA GLN A 424 -16.01 36.15 -78.16
C GLN A 424 -16.22 37.62 -77.79
N LYS A 425 -17.23 37.87 -76.93
CA LYS A 425 -17.58 39.24 -76.51
C LYS A 425 -16.61 39.69 -75.43
N ASP A 426 -16.07 40.88 -75.62
CA ASP A 426 -15.18 41.56 -74.68
C ASP A 426 -15.54 43.05 -74.75
N PHE A 427 -16.33 43.53 -73.79
CA PHE A 427 -16.92 44.86 -73.87
C PHE A 427 -15.92 45.99 -73.61
N ASP A 428 -14.97 45.80 -72.70
CA ASP A 428 -13.96 46.80 -72.32
C ASP A 428 -12.58 46.57 -72.94
N ASN A 429 -12.40 45.48 -73.70
CA ASN A 429 -11.24 45.13 -74.52
C ASN A 429 -9.97 44.92 -73.69
N ASP A 430 -10.09 44.28 -72.52
CA ASP A 430 -8.95 43.95 -71.67
C ASP A 430 -8.28 42.60 -72.01
N GLY A 431 -8.92 41.82 -72.90
CA GLY A 431 -8.46 40.52 -73.35
C GLY A 431 -9.06 39.33 -72.61
N ILE A 432 -9.94 39.57 -71.62
CA ILE A 432 -10.74 38.55 -70.94
C ILE A 432 -12.19 38.68 -71.44
N GLY A 433 -12.81 37.59 -71.85
CA GLY A 433 -14.18 37.65 -72.38
C GLY A 433 -15.23 37.91 -71.29
N ASP A 434 -16.33 38.57 -71.68
CA ASP A 434 -17.48 38.87 -70.81
C ASP A 434 -18.04 37.61 -70.09
N ALA A 435 -17.77 36.41 -70.61
CA ALA A 435 -18.25 35.13 -70.08
C ALA A 435 -17.45 34.64 -68.86
N CYS A 436 -16.16 34.94 -68.80
CA CYS A 436 -15.23 34.54 -67.75
C CYS A 436 -14.68 35.74 -66.94
N ASP A 437 -15.09 36.97 -67.30
CA ASP A 437 -14.67 38.18 -66.60
C ASP A 437 -15.52 38.48 -65.34
N THR A 438 -14.88 38.33 -64.18
CA THR A 438 -15.45 38.64 -62.86
C THR A 438 -15.44 40.13 -62.50
N GLU A 439 -14.71 40.96 -63.24
CA GLU A 439 -14.51 42.41 -62.99
C GLU A 439 -15.37 43.30 -63.93
N THR A 440 -16.38 42.72 -64.59
CA THR A 440 -17.34 43.34 -65.54
C THR A 440 -18.11 44.59 -65.05
N LEU A 441 -17.79 45.13 -63.87
CA LEU A 441 -18.24 46.42 -63.36
C LEU A 441 -17.08 47.38 -63.07
N ALA A 442 -16.45 47.94 -64.11
CA ALA A 442 -16.57 49.38 -64.43
C ALA A 442 -15.32 49.96 -65.13
N THR A 443 -15.47 50.34 -66.40
CA THR A 443 -15.13 51.71 -66.82
C THR A 443 -16.06 52.21 -67.95
N PHE A 444 -17.12 52.91 -67.59
CA PHE A 444 -17.71 53.94 -68.46
C PHE A 444 -16.77 55.17 -68.53
N GLY A 445 -15.51 54.97 -68.88
CA GLY A 445 -14.50 56.01 -69.05
C GLY A 445 -14.35 56.39 -70.53
N ASP A 446 -14.71 57.62 -70.86
CA ASP A 446 -14.47 58.30 -72.15
C ASP A 446 -15.42 58.07 -73.35
N ALA A 447 -16.69 57.74 -73.10
CA ALA A 447 -17.73 58.06 -74.09
C ALA A 447 -18.07 59.56 -74.07
N THR A 448 -17.33 60.38 -74.84
CA THR A 448 -17.77 61.75 -75.15
C THR A 448 -18.96 61.70 -76.11
N PHE A 449 -20.18 61.86 -75.60
CA PHE A 449 -21.36 62.08 -76.45
C PHE A 449 -21.31 63.49 -77.06
N GLY A 450 -20.98 63.57 -78.35
CA GLY A 450 -21.05 64.81 -79.13
C GLY A 450 -22.48 65.35 -79.17
N SER A 451 -22.69 66.54 -78.60
CA SER A 451 -23.98 67.23 -78.48
C SER A 451 -24.49 67.83 -79.80
N SER A 452 -24.55 67.04 -80.88
CA SER A 452 -25.07 67.51 -82.15
C SER A 452 -25.58 66.38 -83.03
N LYS A 453 -26.67 65.72 -82.60
CA LYS A 453 -27.68 65.06 -83.46
C LYS A 453 -28.80 64.44 -82.60
N TRP A 454 -29.58 65.30 -81.94
CA TRP A 454 -30.96 64.95 -81.54
C TRP A 454 -31.83 66.20 -81.69
N LEU A 455 -32.40 66.36 -82.87
CA LEU A 455 -33.70 66.99 -83.13
C LEU A 455 -34.52 66.01 -83.95
#